data_AF-A0A2T6F8U3-F1
#
_entry.id   AF-A0A2T6F8U3-F1
#
_cell.length_a   1.000
_cell.length_b   1.000
_cell.length_c   1.000
_cell.angle_alpha   90.00
_cell.angle_beta   90.00
_cell.angle_gamma   90.00
#
_symmetry.space_group_name_H-M   'P 1'
#
loop_
_entity.id
_entity.type
_entity.pdbx_description
1 polymer ?
#
loop_
_entity_poly.entity_id
_entity_poly.type
_entity_poly.pdbx_seq_one_letter_code
_entity_poly.pdbx_strand_id
1 'polypeptide(L)'
;MKFKYGIRNWVEYRELLPDLVEVDFHWSEEKITRLYHENMQEVWDVALDSLITAQAAGKKYIMFTHGGSTSGLGKTTSRSQVRKLMRSKEATPYIIRRECIEQSTVFVAAIRPLKSDDGNSSAT
;
A
#
# COMPACT_ATOMS: atom_id res chain seq x y z
N MET A 1 -9.15 14.92 4.47
CA MET A 1 -8.75 14.80 3.05
C MET A 1 -9.02 13.36 2.59
N LYS A 2 -9.54 13.13 1.38
CA LYS A 2 -9.99 11.81 0.87
C LYS A 2 -9.00 11.24 -0.16
N PHE A 3 -8.95 9.92 -0.35
CA PHE A 3 -8.23 9.27 -1.45
C PHE A 3 -8.95 9.48 -2.78
N LYS A 4 -8.22 9.37 -3.89
CA LYS A 4 -8.84 9.31 -5.23
C LYS A 4 -9.52 7.96 -5.40
N TYR A 5 -10.68 7.92 -6.02
CA TYR A 5 -11.31 6.67 -6.43
C TYR A 5 -10.85 6.31 -7.84
N GLY A 6 -10.27 5.13 -8.03
CA GLY A 6 -9.84 4.69 -9.36
C GLY A 6 -11.02 4.15 -10.17
N ILE A 7 -11.13 4.57 -11.43
CA ILE A 7 -12.12 4.07 -12.40
C ILE A 7 -11.51 3.25 -13.53
N ARG A 8 -10.17 3.20 -13.62
CA ARG A 8 -9.41 2.49 -14.65
C ARG A 8 -9.28 1.01 -14.33
N ASN A 9 -9.02 0.19 -15.35
CA ASN A 9 -8.52 -1.16 -15.15
C ASN A 9 -7.20 -1.08 -14.39
N TRP A 10 -7.13 -1.72 -13.23
CA TRP A 10 -5.99 -1.58 -12.33
C TRP A 10 -4.70 -2.13 -12.93
N VAL A 11 -4.81 -3.07 -13.88
CA VAL A 11 -3.65 -3.64 -14.59
C VAL A 11 -2.88 -2.55 -15.35
N GLU A 12 -3.57 -1.54 -15.88
CA GLU A 12 -2.95 -0.40 -16.57
C GLU A 12 -1.98 0.36 -15.66
N TYR A 13 -2.16 0.33 -14.33
CA TYR A 13 -1.24 1.02 -13.42
C TYR A 13 0.17 0.44 -13.46
N ARG A 14 0.34 -0.84 -13.79
CA ARG A 14 1.67 -1.47 -13.94
C ARG A 14 2.50 -0.84 -15.06
N GLU A 15 1.82 -0.38 -16.11
CA GLU A 15 2.46 0.23 -17.28
C GLU A 15 2.55 1.75 -17.14
N LEU A 16 1.54 2.37 -16.52
CA LEU A 16 1.42 3.83 -16.42
C LEU A 16 2.23 4.44 -15.27
N LEU A 17 2.47 3.70 -14.20
CA LEU A 17 3.18 4.21 -13.02
C LEU A 17 4.64 3.79 -13.05
N PRO A 18 5.59 4.71 -13.31
CA PRO A 18 7.00 4.39 -13.29
C PRO A 18 7.45 4.04 -11.87
N ASP A 19 8.39 3.10 -11.77
CA ASP A 19 8.94 2.63 -10.49
C ASP A 19 7.88 2.09 -9.52
N LEU A 20 6.80 1.51 -10.05
CA LEU A 20 5.78 0.83 -9.26
C LEU A 20 6.34 -0.46 -8.66
N VAL A 21 6.17 -0.62 -7.35
CA VAL A 21 6.34 -1.91 -6.67
C VAL A 21 4.97 -2.53 -6.44
N GLU A 22 4.84 -3.82 -6.68
CA GLU A 22 3.61 -4.56 -6.45
C GLU A 22 3.78 -5.52 -5.27
N VAL A 23 2.79 -5.54 -4.37
CA VAL A 23 2.72 -6.44 -3.22
C VAL A 23 1.40 -7.19 -3.28
N ASP A 24 1.50 -8.51 -3.40
CA ASP A 24 0.35 -9.38 -3.59
C ASP A 24 -0.12 -10.07 -2.31
N PHE A 25 -1.36 -9.77 -1.92
CA PHE A 25 -2.05 -10.36 -0.77
C PHE A 25 -3.06 -11.45 -1.15
N HIS A 26 -3.05 -11.95 -2.40
CA HIS A 26 -3.70 -13.22 -2.73
C HIS A 26 -2.86 -14.38 -2.17
N TRP A 27 -2.97 -14.64 -0.87
CA TRP A 27 -2.27 -15.77 -0.27
C TRP A 27 -2.91 -17.07 -0.76
N SER A 28 -2.09 -17.97 -1.31
CA SER A 28 -2.51 -19.34 -1.57
C SER A 28 -2.87 -20.03 -0.25
N GLU A 29 -3.85 -20.93 -0.28
CA GLU A 29 -4.34 -21.65 0.91
C GLU A 29 -3.21 -22.38 1.66
N GLU A 30 -2.10 -22.69 0.97
CA GLU A 30 -0.90 -23.32 1.53
C GLU A 30 -0.14 -22.47 2.57
N LYS A 31 -0.39 -21.16 2.65
CA LYS A 31 0.22 -20.27 3.67
C LYS A 31 -0.62 -20.07 4.92
N ILE A 32 -1.82 -20.66 4.99
CA ILE A 32 -2.71 -20.55 6.15
C ILE A 32 -2.29 -21.56 7.22
N THR A 33 -1.15 -21.32 7.86
CA THR A 33 -0.69 -22.14 9.01
C THR A 33 -1.07 -21.53 10.36
N ARG A 34 -1.58 -20.29 10.36
CA ARG A 34 -1.89 -19.48 11.54
C ARG A 34 -3.39 -19.19 11.66
N LEU A 35 -3.83 -18.74 12.84
CA LEU A 35 -5.21 -18.33 13.06
C LEU A 35 -5.55 -17.15 12.14
N TYR A 36 -6.81 -17.10 11.68
CA TYR A 36 -7.26 -16.10 10.71
C TYR A 36 -6.90 -14.65 11.08
N HIS A 37 -6.99 -14.30 12.36
CA HIS A 37 -6.68 -12.95 12.83
C HIS A 37 -5.18 -12.64 12.79
N GLU A 38 -4.32 -13.65 13.01
CA GLU A 38 -2.87 -13.52 12.88
C GLU A 38 -2.48 -13.28 11.43
N ASN A 39 -3.10 -14.01 10.49
CA ASN A 39 -2.95 -13.77 9.05
C ASN A 39 -3.35 -12.34 8.67
N MET A 40 -4.44 -11.83 9.24
CA MET A 40 -4.89 -10.46 8.97
C MET A 40 -3.99 -9.40 9.61
N GLN A 41 -3.38 -9.69 10.77
CA GLN A 41 -2.36 -8.83 11.34
C GLN A 41 -1.10 -8.81 10.46
N GLU A 42 -0.69 -9.97 9.95
CA GLU A 42 0.46 -10.06 9.05
C GLU A 42 0.23 -9.29 7.74
N VAL A 43 -1.00 -9.23 7.20
CA VAL A 43 -1.29 -8.32 6.07
C VAL A 43 -1.01 -6.85 6.42
N TRP A 44 -1.37 -6.41 7.62
CA TRP A 44 -1.07 -5.05 8.08
C TRP A 44 0.43 -4.82 8.15
N ASP A 45 1.15 -5.73 8.80
CA ASP A 45 2.57 -5.62 9.07
C ASP A 45 3.36 -5.61 7.76
N VAL A 46 3.06 -6.53 6.84
CA VAL A 46 3.68 -6.59 5.51
C VAL A 46 3.38 -5.33 4.70
N ALA A 47 2.15 -4.82 4.75
CA ALA A 47 1.81 -3.60 4.02
C ALA A 47 2.56 -2.37 4.56
N LEU A 48 2.71 -2.25 5.89
CA LEU A 48 3.46 -1.16 6.52
C LEU A 48 4.95 -1.26 6.20
N ASP A 49 5.54 -2.44 6.36
CA ASP A 49 6.95 -2.67 6.05
C ASP A 49 7.27 -2.39 4.57
N SER A 50 6.35 -2.77 3.68
CA SER A 50 6.47 -2.49 2.26
C SER A 50 6.43 -0.98 1.94
N LEU A 51 5.65 -0.18 2.68
CA LEU A 51 5.68 1.29 2.54
C LEU A 51 7.03 1.87 2.94
N ILE A 52 7.57 1.41 4.08
CA ILE A 52 8.86 1.85 4.61
C ILE A 52 9.96 1.51 3.61
N THR A 53 9.99 0.26 3.15
CA THR A 53 10.96 -0.24 2.18
C THR A 53 10.85 0.50 0.84
N ALA A 54 9.64 0.75 0.34
CA ALA A 54 9.43 1.49 -0.90
C ALA A 54 9.94 2.93 -0.80
N GLN A 55 9.68 3.63 0.32
CA GLN A 55 10.21 4.97 0.55
C GLN A 55 11.75 4.96 0.64
N ALA A 56 12.33 4.03 1.40
CA ALA A 56 13.78 3.91 1.55
C ALA A 56 14.47 3.62 0.21
N ALA A 57 13.83 2.83 -0.65
CA ALA A 57 14.30 2.53 -2.00
C ALA A 57 14.00 3.65 -3.03
N GLY A 58 13.46 4.79 -2.60
CA GLY A 58 13.16 5.93 -3.48
C GLY A 58 12.06 5.66 -4.51
N LYS A 59 11.18 4.68 -4.26
CA LYS A 59 10.08 4.33 -5.17
C LYS A 59 9.02 5.43 -5.15
N LYS A 60 8.33 5.60 -6.28
CA LYS A 60 7.27 6.61 -6.43
C LYS A 60 5.91 6.06 -6.07
N TYR A 61 5.68 4.78 -6.36
CA TYR A 61 4.38 4.14 -6.16
C TYR A 61 4.55 2.73 -5.61
N ILE A 62 3.58 2.32 -4.81
CA ILE A 62 3.36 0.93 -4.45
C ILE A 62 1.90 0.57 -4.67
N MET A 63 1.65 -0.63 -5.19
CA MET A 63 0.31 -1.18 -5.39
C MET A 63 0.16 -2.43 -4.54
N PHE A 64 -0.87 -2.43 -3.70
CA PHE A 64 -1.29 -3.59 -2.94
C PHE A 64 -2.44 -4.27 -3.68
N THR A 65 -2.23 -5.48 -4.18
CA THR A 65 -3.30 -6.32 -4.74
C THR A 65 -3.91 -7.14 -3.62
N HIS A 66 -5.14 -6.81 -3.22
CA HIS A 66 -5.81 -7.44 -2.09
C HIS A 66 -7.08 -8.20 -2.48
N GLY A 67 -7.32 -8.33 -3.79
CA GLY A 67 -8.47 -9.00 -4.36
C GLY A 67 -9.80 -8.30 -4.10
N GLY A 68 -10.84 -8.82 -4.75
CA GLY A 68 -12.23 -8.50 -4.44
C GLY A 68 -12.67 -9.34 -3.25
N SER A 69 -13.23 -8.69 -2.22
CA SER A 69 -13.76 -9.39 -1.04
C SER A 69 -14.79 -10.45 -1.45
N THR A 70 -14.50 -11.74 -1.27
CA THR A 70 -15.49 -12.83 -1.35
C THR A 70 -15.88 -13.37 0.04
N SER A 71 -15.35 -12.82 1.12
CA SER A 71 -15.72 -13.23 2.48
C SER A 71 -16.94 -12.44 2.98
N GLY A 72 -18.01 -13.15 3.32
CA GLY A 72 -19.31 -12.60 3.78
C GLY A 72 -19.26 -11.61 4.95
N LEU A 73 -20.40 -10.95 5.19
CA LEU A 73 -20.59 -9.89 6.19
C LEU A 73 -19.86 -10.18 7.52
N GLY A 74 -19.04 -9.22 7.97
CA GLY A 74 -18.44 -9.20 9.31
C GLY A 74 -16.98 -9.69 9.41
N LYS A 75 -16.34 -10.13 8.33
CA LYS A 75 -14.94 -10.59 8.36
C LYS A 75 -13.93 -9.50 7.99
N THR A 76 -12.89 -9.32 8.80
CA THR A 76 -11.71 -8.49 8.49
C THR A 76 -10.95 -9.10 7.32
N THR A 77 -10.82 -8.42 6.20
CA THR A 77 -10.12 -8.90 4.99
C THR A 77 -8.82 -8.16 4.72
N SER A 78 -7.99 -8.68 3.81
CA SER A 78 -6.79 -7.98 3.33
C SER A 78 -7.12 -6.58 2.83
N ARG A 79 -8.23 -6.43 2.08
CA ARG A 79 -8.76 -5.11 1.69
C ARG A 79 -9.02 -4.20 2.89
N SER A 80 -9.68 -4.71 3.93
CA SER A 80 -9.98 -3.91 5.12
C SER A 80 -8.72 -3.49 5.87
N GLN A 81 -7.72 -4.36 5.96
CA GLN A 81 -6.45 -4.09 6.63
C GLN A 81 -5.64 -3.04 5.88
N VAL A 82 -5.45 -3.22 4.57
CA VAL A 82 -4.75 -2.23 3.72
C VAL A 82 -5.44 -0.86 3.82
N ARG A 83 -6.78 -0.80 3.72
CA ARG A 83 -7.50 0.48 3.83
C ARG A 83 -7.39 1.12 5.20
N LYS A 84 -7.43 0.31 6.27
CA LYS A 84 -7.27 0.79 7.65
C LYS A 84 -5.86 1.35 7.83
N LEU A 85 -4.84 0.68 7.29
CA LEU A 85 -3.44 1.12 7.33
C LEU A 85 -3.26 2.44 6.59
N MET A 86 -3.72 2.54 5.34
CA MET A 86 -3.55 3.77 4.55
C MET A 86 -4.24 4.97 5.22
N ARG A 87 -5.26 4.72 6.05
CA ARG A 87 -5.95 5.74 6.86
C ARG A 87 -5.34 5.98 8.23
N SER A 88 -4.38 5.16 8.67
CA SER A 88 -3.74 5.27 9.98
C SER A 88 -2.70 6.40 10.04
N LYS A 89 -2.30 6.77 11.26
CA LYS A 89 -1.19 7.71 11.46
C LYS A 89 0.14 7.11 11.01
N GLU A 90 0.31 5.79 11.13
CA GLU A 90 1.52 5.04 10.78
C GLU A 90 1.86 5.16 9.30
N ALA A 91 0.88 5.11 8.38
CA ALA A 91 1.16 5.26 6.95
C ALA A 91 1.48 6.71 6.53
N THR A 92 1.09 7.71 7.34
CA THR A 92 1.17 9.14 6.98
C THR A 92 2.55 9.65 6.58
N PRO A 93 3.65 9.27 7.26
CA PRO A 93 4.99 9.69 6.90
C PRO A 93 5.42 9.16 5.53
N TYR A 94 4.89 8.00 5.13
CA TYR A 94 5.34 7.26 3.94
C TYR A 94 4.57 7.59 2.67
N ILE A 95 3.36 8.16 2.79
CA ILE A 95 2.47 8.37 1.63
C ILE A 95 2.05 9.82 1.43
N ILE A 96 1.79 10.16 0.17
CA ILE A 96 1.10 11.39 -0.24
C ILE A 96 -0.39 11.07 -0.39
N ARG A 97 -1.14 11.18 0.71
CA ARG A 97 -2.56 10.76 0.78
C ARG A 97 -3.44 11.25 -0.38
N ARG A 98 -3.28 12.50 -0.81
CA ARG A 98 -4.12 13.10 -1.87
C ARG A 98 -3.86 12.49 -3.25
N GLU A 99 -2.74 11.78 -3.42
CA GLU A 99 -2.32 11.15 -4.67
C GLU A 99 -2.50 9.63 -4.65
N CYS A 100 -2.90 9.06 -3.51
CA CYS A 100 -3.25 7.65 -3.42
C CYS A 100 -4.59 7.37 -4.10
N ILE A 101 -4.70 6.18 -4.70
CA ILE A 101 -5.86 5.71 -5.44
C ILE A 101 -6.41 4.46 -4.76
N GLU A 102 -7.66 4.54 -4.37
CA GLU A 102 -8.42 3.44 -3.78
C GLU A 102 -9.28 2.79 -4.88
N GLN A 103 -9.14 1.49 -5.09
CA GLN A 103 -9.92 0.68 -6.03
C GLN A 103 -10.58 -0.51 -5.30
N SER A 104 -11.45 -1.24 -6.00
CA SER A 104 -12.20 -2.35 -5.40
C SER A 104 -11.32 -3.57 -5.09
N THR A 105 -10.27 -3.79 -5.89
CA THR A 105 -9.37 -4.95 -5.81
C THR A 105 -7.92 -4.59 -5.50
N VAL A 106 -7.56 -3.31 -5.61
CA VAL A 106 -6.22 -2.82 -5.34
C VAL A 106 -6.23 -1.50 -4.58
N PHE A 107 -5.10 -1.17 -3.97
CA PHE A 107 -4.81 0.16 -3.46
C PHE A 107 -3.46 0.63 -3.97
N VAL A 108 -3.41 1.79 -4.62
CA VAL A 108 -2.16 2.40 -5.09
C VAL A 108 -1.79 3.54 -4.15
N ALA A 109 -0.67 3.40 -3.46
CA ALA A 109 -0.12 4.46 -2.62
C ALA A 109 0.97 5.22 -3.39
N ALA A 110 0.78 6.55 -3.46
CA ALA A 110 1.85 7.46 -3.87
C ALA A 110 2.81 7.62 -2.70
N ILE A 111 4.07 7.26 -2.90
CA ILE A 111 5.11 7.30 -1.87
C ILE A 111 5.61 8.72 -1.71
N ARG A 112 5.75 9.15 -0.46
CA ARG A 112 6.38 10.42 -0.12
C ARG A 112 7.90 10.27 -0.31
N PRO A 113 8.56 11.11 -1.12
CA PRO A 113 10.01 11.11 -1.21
C PRO A 113 10.63 11.34 0.18
N LEU A 114 11.74 10.66 0.46
CA LEU A 114 12.62 11.10 1.53
C LEU A 114 13.06 12.53 1.17
N LYS A 115 13.04 13.42 2.16
CA LYS A 115 13.68 14.73 1.97
C LYS A 115 15.16 14.43 1.72
N SER A 116 15.64 14.71 0.52
CA SER A 116 17.08 14.83 0.32
C SER A 116 17.53 16.05 1.10
N ASP A 117 18.60 15.91 1.89
CA ASP A 117 19.27 17.02 2.58
C ASP A 117 20.05 17.89 1.57
N ASP A 118 19.41 18.28 0.47
CA ASP A 118 20.01 19.08 -0.61
C ASP A 118 19.99 20.58 -0.23
N GLY A 119 20.54 20.91 0.94
CA GLY A 119 20.50 22.26 1.48
C GLY A 119 21.64 22.65 2.43
N ASN A 120 22.71 21.86 2.54
CA ASN A 120 23.92 22.32 3.23
C ASN A 120 25.19 21.79 2.55
N SER A 121 25.51 22.36 1.39
CA SER A 121 26.91 22.42 0.93
C SER A 121 27.41 23.84 1.18
N SER A 122 28.36 23.89 2.10
CA SER A 122 28.96 25.04 2.74
C SER A 122 29.37 26.15 1.79
N ALA A 123 28.99 27.37 2.15
CA ALA A 123 29.83 28.53 1.90
C ALA A 123 31.15 28.34 2.68
N THR A 124 32.25 28.18 1.95
CA THR A 124 33.61 28.55 2.37
C THR A 124 34.41 28.81 1.11
#